data_AF-A0A534BJW5-F1
#
_entry.id   AF-A0A534BJW5-F1
#
_cell.length_a   1.000
_cell.length_b   1.000
_cell.length_c   1.000
_cell.angle_alpha   90.00
_cell.angle_beta   90.00
_cell.angle_gamma   90.00
#
_symmetry.space_group_name_H-M   'P 1'
#
loop_
_entity.id
_entity.type
_entity.pdbx_description
1 polymer ?
#
loop_
_entity_poly.entity_id
_entity_poly.type
_entity_poly.pdbx_seq_one_letter_code
_entity_poly.pdbx_strand_id
1 'polypeptide(L)'
;MGRDQAVAAGALRERELAIEQLVQPLRAALERTEAQVQSLECERREAFATLRTQIETLAGGQAQLQRETRNLATALRRPEVRGRWGELTLRRLVELAGLTEHCDFTEQLRVVGEAGSLRPDLVVHMPDARDLVIDAKTPLEAFLTALEAQSEEERREALRRHAQQVETRVRELASKEYW
;
A
#
# COMPACT_ATOMS: atom_id res chain seq x y z
N MET A 1 -71.08 -17.13 -60.60
CA MET A 1 -69.60 -16.97 -60.67
C MET A 1 -69.06 -15.84 -59.80
N GLY A 2 -69.72 -14.68 -59.64
CA GLY A 2 -69.20 -13.58 -58.79
C GLY A 2 -69.31 -13.76 -57.27
N ARG A 3 -70.27 -14.54 -56.76
CA ARG A 3 -70.43 -14.80 -55.31
C ARG A 3 -69.33 -15.68 -54.72
N ASP A 4 -68.90 -16.70 -55.45
CA ASP A 4 -67.87 -17.65 -54.97
C ASP A 4 -66.47 -17.01 -54.93
N GLN A 5 -66.18 -16.07 -55.84
CA GLN A 5 -64.94 -15.28 -55.80
C GLN A 5 -64.91 -14.27 -54.65
N ALA A 6 -66.04 -13.64 -54.32
CA ALA A 6 -66.12 -12.73 -53.18
C ALA A 6 -65.96 -13.46 -51.83
N VAL A 7 -66.53 -14.67 -51.71
CA VAL A 7 -66.36 -15.53 -50.53
C VAL A 7 -64.92 -16.06 -50.42
N ALA A 8 -64.30 -16.47 -51.53
CA ALA A 8 -62.90 -16.89 -51.55
C ALA A 8 -61.94 -15.75 -51.18
N ALA A 9 -62.19 -14.53 -51.66
CA ALA A 9 -61.40 -13.35 -51.30
C ALA A 9 -61.60 -12.94 -49.83
N GLY A 10 -62.79 -13.12 -49.26
CA GLY A 10 -63.07 -12.91 -47.84
C GLY A 10 -62.31 -13.91 -46.96
N ALA A 11 -62.34 -15.20 -47.31
CA ALA A 11 -61.64 -16.26 -46.58
C ALA A 11 -60.10 -16.12 -46.65
N LEU A 12 -59.57 -15.57 -47.75
CA LEU A 12 -58.14 -15.29 -47.89
C LEU A 12 -57.70 -14.14 -46.98
N ARG A 13 -58.50 -13.06 -46.88
CA ARG A 13 -58.26 -11.94 -45.96
C ARG A 13 -58.35 -12.36 -44.50
N GLU A 14 -59.30 -13.22 -44.13
CA GLU A 14 -59.39 -13.77 -42.77
C GLU A 14 -58.13 -14.57 -42.41
N ARG A 15 -57.61 -15.35 -43.35
CA ARG A 15 -56.34 -16.08 -43.16
C ARG A 15 -55.14 -15.14 -43.03
N GLU A 16 -55.05 -14.09 -43.84
CA GLU A 16 -53.99 -13.09 -43.73
C GLU A 16 -54.02 -12.39 -42.36
N LEU A 17 -55.21 -11.97 -41.91
CA LEU A 17 -55.40 -11.35 -40.59
C LEU A 17 -55.04 -12.31 -39.44
N ALA A 18 -55.42 -13.58 -39.53
CA ALA A 18 -55.11 -14.57 -38.51
C ALA A 18 -53.59 -14.86 -38.44
N ILE A 19 -52.91 -14.91 -39.59
CA ILE A 19 -51.45 -15.05 -39.64
C ILE A 19 -50.79 -13.79 -39.07
N GLU A 20 -51.25 -12.60 -39.44
CA GLU A 20 -50.71 -11.34 -38.92
C GLU A 20 -50.86 -11.23 -37.40
N GLN A 21 -51.99 -11.67 -36.85
CA GLN A 21 -52.23 -11.76 -35.40
C GLN A 21 -51.33 -12.79 -34.69
N LEU A 22 -50.96 -13.88 -35.36
CA LEU A 22 -50.04 -14.89 -34.81
C LEU A 22 -48.58 -14.44 -34.84
N VAL A 23 -48.19 -13.61 -35.81
CA VAL A 23 -46.80 -13.13 -35.99
C VAL A 23 -46.52 -11.85 -35.20
N GLN A 24 -47.53 -11.04 -34.91
CA GLN A 24 -47.45 -9.84 -34.06
C GLN A 24 -46.74 -10.07 -32.70
N PRO A 25 -47.11 -11.10 -31.90
CA PRO A 25 -46.43 -11.40 -30.64
C PRO A 25 -44.94 -11.72 -30.81
N LEU A 26 -44.57 -12.38 -31.91
CA LEU A 26 -43.18 -12.74 -32.21
C LEU A 26 -42.36 -11.50 -32.57
N ARG A 27 -42.91 -10.59 -33.37
CA ARG A 27 -42.27 -9.30 -33.69
C ARG A 27 -42.04 -8.49 -32.41
N ALA A 28 -43.07 -8.34 -31.58
CA ALA A 28 -42.96 -7.61 -30.32
C ALA A 28 -41.94 -8.25 -29.36
N ALA A 29 -41.86 -9.59 -29.31
CA ALA A 29 -40.85 -10.29 -28.52
C ALA A 29 -39.43 -10.05 -29.04
N LEU A 30 -39.22 -10.09 -30.37
CA LEU A 30 -37.92 -9.81 -30.99
C LEU A 30 -37.48 -8.37 -30.73
N GLU A 31 -38.36 -7.39 -30.93
CA GLU A 31 -38.07 -5.97 -30.64
C GLU A 31 -37.69 -5.77 -29.16
N ARG A 32 -38.39 -6.45 -28.23
CA ARG A 32 -38.08 -6.38 -26.80
C ARG A 32 -36.74 -7.02 -26.45
N THR A 33 -36.39 -8.12 -27.12
CA THR A 33 -35.11 -8.81 -26.94
C THR A 33 -33.97 -7.95 -27.48
N GLU A 34 -34.16 -7.32 -28.65
CA GLU A 34 -33.18 -6.43 -29.27
C GLU A 34 -32.91 -5.21 -28.38
N ALA A 35 -33.96 -4.61 -27.80
CA ALA A 35 -33.83 -3.54 -26.82
C ALA A 35 -33.09 -3.97 -25.55
N GLN A 36 -33.39 -5.17 -25.01
CA GLN A 36 -32.66 -5.72 -23.86
C GLN A 36 -31.18 -5.96 -24.15
N VAL A 37 -30.86 -6.49 -25.34
CA VAL A 37 -29.47 -6.72 -25.76
C VAL A 37 -28.71 -5.39 -25.87
N GLN A 38 -29.34 -4.35 -26.43
CA GLN A 38 -28.72 -3.02 -26.51
C GLN A 38 -28.49 -2.41 -25.12
N SER A 39 -29.45 -2.54 -24.20
CA SER A 39 -29.29 -2.08 -22.81
C SER A 39 -28.12 -2.79 -22.12
N LEU A 40 -28.07 -4.12 -22.23
CA LEU A 40 -27.00 -4.93 -21.64
C LEU A 40 -25.62 -4.57 -22.21
N GLU A 41 -25.53 -4.33 -23.52
CA GLU A 41 -24.28 -3.89 -24.14
C GLU A 41 -23.84 -2.50 -23.65
N CYS A 42 -24.79 -1.59 -23.40
CA CYS A 42 -24.50 -0.27 -22.84
C CYS A 42 -23.99 -0.39 -21.39
N GLU A 43 -24.73 -1.09 -20.53
CA GLU A 43 -24.35 -1.34 -19.13
C GLU A 43 -22.98 -2.04 -19.05
N ARG A 44 -22.74 -3.01 -19.93
CA ARG A 44 -21.45 -3.71 -20.01
C ARG A 44 -20.31 -2.76 -20.37
N ARG A 45 -20.51 -1.85 -21.34
CA ARG A 45 -19.50 -0.85 -21.72
C ARG A 45 -19.21 0.11 -20.57
N GLU A 46 -20.24 0.57 -19.86
CA GLU A 46 -20.08 1.44 -18.69
C GLU A 46 -19.32 0.75 -17.55
N ALA A 47 -19.66 -0.51 -17.27
CA ALA A 47 -18.95 -1.31 -16.27
C ALA A 47 -17.46 -1.49 -16.63
N PHE A 48 -17.15 -1.80 -17.89
CA PHE A 48 -15.77 -1.92 -18.35
C PHE A 48 -15.02 -0.59 -18.33
N ALA A 49 -15.67 0.51 -18.68
CA ALA A 49 -15.07 1.84 -18.60
C ALA A 49 -14.70 2.18 -17.14
N THR A 50 -15.62 1.92 -16.20
CA THR A 50 -15.40 2.13 -14.77
C THR A 50 -14.26 1.27 -14.25
N LEU A 51 -14.24 -0.02 -14.60
CA LEU A 51 -13.19 -0.94 -14.20
C LEU A 51 -11.81 -0.51 -14.74
N ARG A 52 -11.74 -0.07 -16.00
CA ARG A 52 -10.51 0.47 -16.59
C ARG A 52 -10.01 1.66 -15.79
N THR A 53 -10.87 2.61 -15.47
CA THR A 53 -10.48 3.80 -14.67
C THR A 53 -10.02 3.43 -13.27
N GLN A 54 -10.65 2.43 -12.62
CA GLN A 54 -10.19 1.92 -11.33
C GLN A 54 -8.80 1.28 -11.43
N ILE A 55 -8.57 0.47 -12.46
CA ILE A 55 -7.25 -0.14 -12.72
C ILE A 55 -6.18 0.93 -12.97
N GLU A 56 -6.49 1.95 -13.78
CA GLU A 56 -5.59 3.08 -14.04
C GLU A 56 -5.26 3.84 -12.75
N THR A 57 -6.26 4.06 -11.90
CA THR A 57 -6.08 4.72 -10.59
C THR A 57 -5.20 3.88 -9.67
N LEU A 58 -5.43 2.57 -9.60
CA LEU A 58 -4.61 1.65 -8.80
C LEU A 58 -3.16 1.60 -9.31
N ALA A 59 -2.97 1.51 -10.63
CA ALA A 59 -1.63 1.53 -11.24
C ALA A 59 -0.91 2.85 -10.94
N GLY A 60 -1.61 3.98 -11.02
CA GLY A 60 -1.09 5.29 -10.65
C GLY A 60 -0.68 5.37 -9.17
N GLY A 61 -1.54 4.88 -8.28
CA GLY A 61 -1.27 4.82 -6.83
C GLY A 61 -0.07 3.93 -6.49
N GLN A 62 0.03 2.76 -7.12
CA GLN A 62 1.17 1.85 -6.95
C GLN A 62 2.48 2.51 -7.40
N ALA A 63 2.48 3.19 -8.56
CA ALA A 63 3.66 3.89 -9.05
C ALA A 63 4.09 5.03 -8.10
N GLN A 64 3.13 5.75 -7.52
CA GLN A 64 3.42 6.78 -6.52
C GLN A 64 4.01 6.19 -5.24
N LEU A 65 3.41 5.12 -4.70
CA LEU A 65 3.91 4.45 -3.51
C LEU A 65 5.33 3.90 -3.71
N GLN A 66 5.61 3.33 -4.87
CA GLN A 66 6.96 2.86 -5.22
C GLN A 66 7.98 4.00 -5.23
N ARG A 67 7.61 5.18 -5.79
CA ARG A 67 8.48 6.37 -5.77
C ARG A 67 8.74 6.86 -4.35
N GLU A 68 7.71 7.00 -3.53
CA GLU A 68 7.87 7.47 -2.13
C GLU A 68 8.70 6.49 -1.30
N THR A 69 8.49 5.19 -1.48
CA THR A 69 9.29 4.15 -0.80
C THR A 69 10.76 4.25 -1.20
N ARG A 70 11.05 4.49 -2.48
CA ARG A 70 12.42 4.69 -2.98
C ARG A 70 13.05 5.98 -2.44
N ASN A 71 12.27 7.06 -2.35
CA ASN A 71 12.72 8.31 -1.75
C ASN A 71 13.06 8.12 -0.27
N LEU A 72 12.20 7.42 0.48
CA LEU A 72 12.43 7.09 1.88
C LEU A 72 13.68 6.22 2.06
N ALA A 73 13.83 5.15 1.26
CA ALA A 73 15.02 4.30 1.30
C ALA A 73 16.31 5.09 1.03
N THR A 74 16.27 5.98 0.02
CA THR A 74 17.39 6.87 -0.31
C THR A 74 17.69 7.86 0.82
N ALA A 75 16.65 8.43 1.43
CA ALA A 75 16.80 9.35 2.56
C ALA A 75 17.43 8.64 3.77
N LEU A 76 17.00 7.41 4.09
CA LEU A 76 17.55 6.59 5.17
C LEU A 76 18.99 6.12 4.92
N ARG A 77 19.50 6.16 3.67
CA ARG A 77 20.92 5.95 3.39
C ARG A 77 21.80 7.09 3.90
N ARG A 78 21.28 8.32 4.00
CA ARG A 78 22.02 9.48 4.53
C ARG A 78 22.17 9.39 6.05
N PRO A 79 23.39 9.43 6.61
CA PRO A 79 23.62 9.29 8.06
C PRO A 79 22.83 10.29 8.91
N GLU A 80 22.79 11.56 8.49
CA GLU A 80 22.09 12.65 9.19
C GLU A 80 20.57 12.41 9.31
N VAL A 81 19.94 11.98 8.22
CA VAL A 81 18.50 11.75 8.15
C VAL A 81 18.14 10.49 8.94
N ARG A 82 18.95 9.44 8.82
CA ARG A 82 18.79 8.20 9.59
C ARG A 82 18.88 8.46 11.10
N GLY A 83 19.86 9.25 11.54
CA GLY A 83 20.02 9.63 12.94
C GLY A 83 18.76 10.32 13.48
N ARG A 84 18.31 11.38 12.81
CA ARG A 84 17.09 12.12 13.19
C ARG A 84 15.83 11.26 13.19
N TRP A 85 15.71 10.33 12.23
CA TRP A 85 14.56 9.42 12.15
C TRP A 85 14.60 8.38 13.28
N GLY A 86 15.79 7.90 13.65
CA GLY A 86 16.01 7.05 14.81
C GLY A 86 15.63 7.75 16.12
N GLU A 87 16.10 8.99 16.33
CA GLU A 87 15.77 9.82 17.49
C GLU A 87 14.24 10.04 17.61
N LEU A 88 13.59 10.43 16.50
CA LEU A 88 12.13 10.62 16.47
C LEU A 88 11.37 9.32 16.79
N THR A 89 11.84 8.19 16.27
CA THR A 89 11.22 6.88 16.52
C THR A 89 11.39 6.47 17.97
N LEU A 90 12.57 6.71 18.54
CA LEU A 90 12.87 6.43 19.94
C LEU A 90 11.98 7.27 20.86
N ARG A 91 11.85 8.59 20.61
CA ARG A 91 10.92 9.46 21.35
C ARG A 91 9.50 8.91 21.32
N ARG A 92 8.99 8.56 20.14
CA ARG A 92 7.62 8.04 20.00
C ARG A 92 7.42 6.73 20.77
N LEU A 93 8.42 5.86 20.80
CA LEU A 93 8.34 4.60 21.53
C LEU A 93 8.22 4.83 23.04
N VAL A 94 9.01 5.75 23.60
CA VAL A 94 8.93 6.06 25.04
C VAL A 94 7.62 6.77 25.40
N GLU A 95 7.15 7.70 24.55
CA GLU A 95 5.84 8.35 24.72
C GLU A 95 4.70 7.32 24.69
N LEU A 96 4.74 6.35 23.76
CA LEU A 96 3.76 5.27 23.68
C LEU A 96 3.83 4.31 24.87
N ALA A 97 4.99 4.18 25.50
CA ALA A 97 5.15 3.44 26.75
C ALA A 97 4.60 4.22 27.98
N GLY A 98 4.12 5.44 27.78
CA GLY A 98 3.55 6.30 28.82
C GLY A 98 4.57 7.21 29.51
N LEU A 99 5.79 7.32 28.99
CA LEU A 99 6.83 8.18 29.54
C LEU A 99 6.65 9.62 29.03
N THR A 100 6.86 10.60 29.90
CA THR A 100 6.72 12.03 29.61
C THR A 100 8.10 12.69 29.47
N GLU A 101 8.29 13.47 28.41
CA GLU A 101 9.52 14.24 28.19
C GLU A 101 9.77 15.21 29.36
N HIS A 102 11.02 15.35 29.79
CA HIS A 102 11.47 16.17 30.93
C HIS A 102 10.99 15.72 32.32
N CYS A 103 10.20 14.64 32.42
CA CYS A 103 9.85 14.01 33.69
C CYS A 103 10.48 12.62 33.78
N ASP A 104 10.13 11.76 32.84
CA ASP A 104 10.54 10.36 32.84
C ASP A 104 11.72 10.11 31.89
N PHE A 105 11.97 11.00 30.92
CA PHE A 105 13.15 10.90 30.06
C PHE A 105 13.67 12.26 29.58
N THR A 106 14.95 12.29 29.22
CA THR A 106 15.63 13.45 28.63
C THR A 106 16.36 13.05 27.35
N GLU A 107 16.14 13.80 26.26
CA GLU A 107 16.86 13.63 24.99
C GLU A 107 18.19 14.38 24.98
N GLN A 108 19.19 13.83 24.27
CA GLN A 108 20.42 14.53 23.91
C GLN A 108 21.23 15.15 25.08
N LEU A 109 21.05 14.64 26.30
CA LEU A 109 21.77 15.09 27.49
C LEU A 109 23.27 14.90 27.27
N ARG A 110 24.06 15.97 27.44
CA ARG A 110 25.52 15.79 27.57
C ARG A 110 25.79 15.28 28.97
N VAL A 111 26.17 14.01 29.07
CA VAL A 111 26.68 13.42 30.30
C VAL A 111 28.18 13.69 30.32
N VAL A 112 28.68 14.30 31.39
CA VAL A 112 30.13 14.49 31.61
C VAL A 112 30.58 13.33 32.48
N GLY A 113 31.25 12.34 31.89
CA GLY A 113 31.87 11.23 32.61
C GLY A 113 33.37 11.46 32.84
N GLU A 114 34.00 10.63 33.68
CA GLU A 114 35.44 10.73 34.00
C GLU A 114 36.34 10.57 32.77
N ALA A 115 35.87 9.87 31.72
CA ALA A 115 36.58 9.67 30.46
C ALA A 115 36.23 10.69 29.35
N GLY A 116 35.34 11.65 29.59
CA GLY A 116 34.93 12.69 28.64
C GLY A 116 33.41 12.91 28.54
N SER A 117 32.99 13.86 27.69
CA SER A 117 31.57 14.12 27.45
C SER A 117 30.98 13.07 26.50
N LEU A 118 30.03 12.30 26.99
CA LEU A 118 29.22 11.34 26.23
C LEU A 118 27.84 11.96 25.98
N ARG A 119 27.31 11.75 24.79
CA ARG A 119 25.99 12.24 24.41
C ARG A 119 25.12 11.06 23.98
N PRO A 120 24.46 10.38 24.92
CA PRO A 120 23.48 9.35 24.59
C PRO A 120 22.29 9.95 23.84
N ASP A 121 21.57 9.09 23.09
CA ASP A 121 20.41 9.50 22.32
C ASP A 121 19.24 9.85 23.25
N LEU A 122 19.03 9.04 24.30
CA LEU A 122 17.99 9.24 25.31
C LEU A 122 18.40 8.69 26.68
N VAL A 123 17.98 9.35 27.76
CA VAL A 123 18.13 8.87 29.15
C VAL A 123 16.76 8.77 29.79
N VAL A 124 16.39 7.59 30.31
CA VAL A 124 15.16 7.38 31.10
C VAL A 124 15.49 7.47 32.58
N HIS A 125 14.76 8.31 33.32
CA HIS A 125 14.90 8.48 34.75
C HIS A 125 14.04 7.43 35.46
N MET A 126 14.70 6.57 36.22
CA MET A 126 14.08 5.46 36.95
C MET A 126 13.92 5.82 38.43
N PRO A 127 13.02 5.12 39.16
CA PRO A 127 12.93 5.26 40.61
C PRO A 127 14.27 5.02 41.32
N ASP A 128 14.43 5.63 42.49
CA ASP A 128 15.68 5.67 43.29
C ASP A 128 16.84 6.44 42.64
N ALA A 129 16.54 7.46 41.84
CA ALA A 129 17.53 8.31 41.16
C ALA A 129 18.52 7.49 40.30
N ARG A 130 18.02 6.42 39.67
CA ARG A 130 18.78 5.62 38.70
C ARG A 130 18.49 6.14 37.29
N ASP A 131 19.49 6.13 36.42
CA ASP A 131 19.34 6.51 35.03
C ASP A 131 19.57 5.30 34.11
N LEU A 132 18.67 5.10 33.13
CA LEU A 132 18.82 4.14 32.06
C LEU A 132 19.20 4.87 30.77
N VAL A 133 20.44 4.66 30.34
CA VAL A 133 20.97 5.27 29.12
C VAL A 133 20.61 4.43 27.90
N ILE A 134 20.06 5.06 26.86
CA ILE A 134 19.71 4.43 25.59
C ILE A 134 20.51 5.07 24.45
N ASP A 135 21.29 4.25 23.75
CA ASP A 135 22.04 4.60 22.53
C ASP A 135 21.53 3.71 21.38
N ALA A 136 20.71 4.29 20.50
CA ALA A 136 19.98 3.58 19.46
C ALA A 136 20.72 3.71 18.11
N LYS A 137 21.80 2.94 17.93
CA LYS A 137 22.51 2.88 16.65
C LYS A 137 22.00 1.74 15.77
N THR A 138 21.45 2.09 14.60
CA THR A 138 20.93 1.11 13.63
C THR A 138 21.80 1.04 12.36
N PRO A 139 22.64 -0.01 12.17
CA PRO A 139 23.42 -0.19 10.95
C PRO A 139 22.53 -0.64 9.79
N LEU A 140 21.89 0.32 9.13
CA LEU A 140 20.82 0.06 8.17
C LEU A 140 21.31 -0.12 6.72
N GLU A 141 22.55 0.28 6.40
CA GLU A 141 23.03 0.33 5.01
C GLU A 141 23.05 -1.04 4.33
N ALA A 142 23.67 -2.05 4.97
CA ALA A 142 23.75 -3.39 4.40
C ALA A 142 22.36 -4.05 4.27
N PHE A 143 21.43 -3.71 5.15
CA PHE A 143 20.04 -4.15 5.06
C PHE A 143 19.33 -3.52 3.85
N LEU A 144 19.47 -2.21 3.63
CA LEU A 144 18.91 -1.54 2.44
C LEU A 144 19.50 -2.10 1.15
N THR A 145 20.80 -2.39 1.14
CA THR A 145 21.46 -3.07 0.01
C THR A 145 20.90 -4.48 -0.22
N ALA A 146 20.54 -5.22 0.83
CA ALA A 146 19.87 -6.51 0.67
C ALA A 146 18.46 -6.38 0.08
N LEU A 147 17.71 -5.35 0.45
CA LEU A 147 16.37 -5.09 -0.10
C LEU A 147 16.40 -4.68 -1.58
N GLU A 148 17.49 -4.06 -2.03
CA GLU A 148 17.67 -3.61 -3.41
C GLU A 148 18.43 -4.63 -4.29
N ALA A 149 18.86 -5.76 -3.74
CA ALA A 149 19.64 -6.77 -4.46
C ALA A 149 18.84 -7.39 -5.61
N GLN A 150 19.50 -7.61 -6.76
CA GLN A 150 18.87 -8.18 -7.96
C GLN A 150 19.00 -9.70 -8.04
N SER A 151 19.93 -10.27 -7.26
CA SER A 151 20.12 -11.71 -7.14
C SER A 151 20.02 -12.17 -5.69
N GLU A 152 19.62 -13.43 -5.51
CA GLU A 152 19.59 -14.06 -4.18
C GLU A 152 21.00 -14.15 -3.56
N GLU A 153 22.04 -14.26 -4.38
CA GLU A 153 23.43 -14.32 -3.92
C GLU A 153 23.87 -12.98 -3.31
N GLU A 154 23.66 -11.87 -4.02
CA GLU A 154 23.90 -10.51 -3.53
C GLU A 154 23.09 -10.21 -2.27
N ARG A 155 21.82 -10.66 -2.24
CA ARG A 155 20.94 -10.50 -1.07
C ARG A 155 21.54 -11.20 0.14
N ARG A 156 21.95 -12.47 0.01
CA ARG A 156 22.58 -13.22 1.11
C ARG A 156 23.87 -12.56 1.58
N GLU A 157 24.71 -12.09 0.68
CA GLU A 157 25.95 -11.42 1.03
C GLU A 157 25.70 -10.10 1.80
N ALA A 158 24.75 -9.29 1.33
CA ALA A 158 24.34 -8.06 2.01
C ALA A 158 23.78 -8.34 3.41
N LEU A 159 22.96 -9.39 3.57
CA LEU A 159 22.46 -9.81 4.89
C LEU A 159 23.56 -10.32 5.83
N ARG A 160 24.56 -11.06 5.32
CA ARG A 160 25.73 -11.45 6.12
C ARG A 160 26.51 -10.22 6.61
N ARG A 161 26.73 -9.23 5.73
CA ARG A 161 27.36 -7.97 6.12
C ARG A 161 26.53 -7.22 7.16
N HIS A 162 25.21 -7.19 7.02
CA HIS A 162 24.33 -6.58 8.02
C HIS A 162 24.48 -7.25 9.39
N ALA A 163 24.45 -8.58 9.45
CA ALA A 163 24.65 -9.32 10.69
C ALA A 163 26.01 -8.99 11.36
N GLN A 164 27.09 -8.95 10.58
CA GLN A 164 28.43 -8.58 11.07
C GLN A 164 28.49 -7.13 11.59
N GLN A 165 27.82 -6.20 10.91
CA GLN A 165 27.74 -4.80 11.35
C GLN A 165 26.96 -4.66 12.66
N VAL A 166 25.86 -5.41 12.81
CA VAL A 166 25.09 -5.46 14.06
C VAL A 166 25.95 -6.02 15.19
N GLU A 167 26.63 -7.16 14.96
CA GLU A 167 27.49 -7.77 15.97
C GLU A 167 28.63 -6.83 16.41
N THR A 168 29.33 -6.22 15.45
CA THR A 168 30.38 -5.23 15.73
C THR A 168 29.82 -4.08 16.55
N ARG A 169 28.64 -3.56 16.19
CA ARG A 169 28.01 -2.46 16.91
C ARG A 169 27.65 -2.83 18.34
N VAL A 170 27.10 -4.03 18.56
CA VAL A 170 26.77 -4.51 19.92
C VAL A 170 28.04 -4.57 20.77
N ARG A 171 29.15 -5.07 20.22
CA ARG A 171 30.45 -5.11 20.92
C ARG A 171 30.97 -3.71 21.23
N GLU A 172 30.91 -2.77 20.27
CA GLU A 172 31.28 -1.37 20.50
C GLU A 172 30.47 -0.73 21.63
N LEU A 173 29.15 -0.93 21.64
CA LEU A 173 28.28 -0.36 22.66
C LEU A 173 28.50 -0.99 24.03
N ALA A 174 28.70 -2.30 24.10
CA ALA A 174 29.02 -3.00 25.34
C ALA A 174 30.36 -2.56 25.95
N SER A 175 31.31 -2.10 25.11
CA SER A 175 32.61 -1.59 25.57
C SER A 175 32.58 -0.16 26.10
N LYS A 176 31.47 0.57 25.93
CA LYS A 176 31.33 1.93 26.44
C LYS A 176 30.86 1.90 27.89
N GLU A 177 31.74 2.31 28.80
CA GLU A 177 31.37 2.66 30.15
C GLU A 177 30.81 4.09 30.14
N TYR A 178 29.51 4.22 30.42
CA TYR A 178 28.84 5.51 30.52
C TYR A 178 29.01 6.17 31.89
N TRP A 179 29.64 5.46 32.84
CA TRP A 179 29.96 5.86 34.20
C TRP A 179 31.25 5.19 34.65
#